data_AF-A0A937X254-F1
#
_entry.id   AF-A0A937X254-F1
#
_cell.length_a   1.000
_cell.length_b   1.000
_cell.length_c   1.000
_cell.angle_alpha   90.00
_cell.angle_beta   90.00
_cell.angle_gamma   90.00
#
_symmetry.space_group_name_H-M   'P 1'
#
loop_
_entity.id
_entity.type
_entity.pdbx_description
1 polymer ?
#
loop_
_entity_poly.entity_id
_entity_poly.type
_entity_poly.pdbx_seq_one_letter_code
_entity_poly.pdbx_strand_id
1 'polypeptide(L)' 'MSALDEFLLYLTVERDLSSHTVDAYRSDLKQFIAFLGDRRPEEADYALLRKFAQRL' A
#
# COMPACT_ATOMS: atom_id res chain seq x y z
N MET A 1 -13.72 2.82 -8.74
CA MET A 1 -12.40 2.21 -8.52
C MET A 1 -11.73 2.98 -7.39
N SER A 2 -11.01 2.31 -6.48
CA SER A 2 -10.28 3.02 -5.42
C SER A 2 -8.88 3.41 -5.88
N ALA A 3 -8.24 4.41 -5.24
CA ALA A 3 -6.85 4.77 -5.53
C ALA A 3 -5.89 3.59 -5.37
N LEU A 4 -6.18 2.67 -4.44
CA LEU A 4 -5.41 1.43 -4.28
C LEU A 4 -5.55 0.51 -5.50
N ASP A 5 -6.76 0.34 -6.03
CA ASP A 5 -6.98 -0.54 -7.18
C ASP A 5 -6.33 0.02 -8.45
N GLU A 6 -6.36 1.34 -8.63
CA GLU A 6 -5.66 2.03 -9.72
C GLU A 6 -4.14 1.85 -9.62
N PHE A 7 -3.57 1.98 -8.42
CA PHE A 7 -2.15 1.76 -8.20
C PHE A 7 -1.73 0.30 -8.45
N LEU A 8 -2.53 -0.68 -8.01
CA LEU A 8 -2.23 -2.09 -8.26
C LEU A 8 -2.37 -2.45 -9.74
N LEU A 9 -3.30 -1.81 -10.47
CA LEU A 9 -3.40 -1.94 -11.93
C LEU A 9 -2.15 -1.39 -12.61
N TYR A 10 -1.67 -0.22 -12.21
CA TYR A 10 -0.39 0.36 -12.67
C TYR A 10 0.77 -0.63 -12.47
N LEU A 11 0.89 -1.21 -11.27
CA LEU A 11 1.94 -2.18 -10.98
C LEU A 11 1.84 -3.46 -11.84
N THR A 12 0.63 -3.88 -12.17
CA THR A 12 0.43 -5.06 -13.02
C THR A 12 0.74 -4.77 -14.49
N VAL A 13 0.24 -3.65 -15.02
CA VAL A 13 0.28 -3.36 -16.47
C VAL A 13 1.55 -2.63 -16.86
N GLU A 14 1.93 -1.60 -16.11
CA GLU A 14 3.05 -0.71 -16.49
C GLU A 14 4.38 -1.19 -15.91
N ARG A 15 4.34 -1.91 -14.79
CA ARG A 15 5.55 -2.44 -14.13
C ARG A 15 5.77 -3.93 -14.35
N ASP A 16 4.83 -4.61 -15.02
CA ASP A 16 4.85 -6.05 -15.32
C ASP A 16 5.20 -6.91 -14.09
N LEU A 17 4.68 -6.51 -12.92
CA LEU A 17 4.90 -7.29 -11.70
C LEU A 17 4.03 -8.55 -11.72
N SER A 18 4.59 -9.65 -11.21
CA SER A 18 3.87 -10.91 -11.10
C SER A 18 2.61 -10.77 -10.24
N SER A 19 1.57 -11.56 -10.54
CA SER A 19 0.32 -11.60 -9.76
C SER A 19 0.59 -11.84 -8.27
N HIS A 20 1.49 -12.76 -7.94
CA HIS A 20 1.88 -13.04 -6.55
C HIS A 20 2.49 -11.82 -5.85
N THR A 21 3.31 -11.03 -6.55
CA THR A 21 3.87 -9.79 -6.01
C THR A 21 2.80 -8.74 -5.79
N VAL A 22 1.90 -8.56 -6.76
CA VAL A 22 0.78 -7.60 -6.67
C VAL A 22 -0.17 -7.97 -5.53
N ASP A 23 -0.44 -9.27 -5.33
CA ASP A 23 -1.28 -9.76 -4.23
C ASP A 23 -0.63 -9.54 -2.87
N ALA A 24 0.69 -9.77 -2.75
CA ALA A 24 1.43 -9.45 -1.52
C ALA A 24 1.35 -7.95 -1.22
N TYR A 25 1.63 -7.09 -2.20
CA TYR A 25 1.51 -5.64 -2.04
C TYR A 25 0.10 -5.20 -1.71
N ARG A 26 -0.93 -5.81 -2.31
CA ARG A 26 -2.33 -5.53 -1.95
C ARG A 26 -2.59 -5.80 -0.48
N SER A 27 -2.08 -6.92 0.05
CA SER A 27 -2.22 -7.27 1.46
C SER A 27 -1.54 -6.23 2.36
N ASP A 28 -0.28 -5.89 2.07
CA ASP A 28 0.51 -4.96 2.86
C ASP A 28 -0.07 -3.54 2.84
N LEU A 29 -0.48 -3.06 1.66
CA LEU A 29 -1.09 -1.73 1.50
C LEU A 29 -2.45 -1.64 2.18
N LYS A 30 -3.26 -2.71 2.18
CA LYS A 30 -4.51 -2.74 2.95
C LYS A 30 -4.26 -2.65 4.46
N GLN A 31 -3.25 -3.36 4.96
CA GLN A 31 -2.84 -3.27 6.36
C GLN A 31 -2.33 -1.86 6.70
N PHE A 32 -1.57 -1.24 5.80
CA PHE A 32 -1.09 0.13 5.97
C PHE A 32 -2.23 1.15 5.98
N ILE A 33 -3.18 1.06 5.05
CA ILE A 33 -4.37 1.94 5.01
C ILE A 33 -5.19 1.79 6.29
N ALA A 34 -5.40 0.55 6.76
CA ALA A 34 -6.07 0.31 8.03
C ALA A 34 -5.30 0.90 9.23
N PHE A 35 -3.97 0.89 9.19
CA PHE A 35 -3.12 1.52 10.20
C PHE A 35 -3.21 3.05 10.20
N LEU A 36 -3.40 3.68 9.04
CA LEU A 36 -3.55 5.13 8.92
C LEU A 36 -4.85 5.65 9.54
N GLY A 37 -5.92 4.84 9.55
CA GLY A 37 -7.23 5.25 10.04
C GLY A 37 -7.80 6.39 9.20
N ASP A 38 -8.13 7.53 9.84
CA ASP A 38 -8.66 8.72 9.15
C ASP A 38 -7.58 9.58 8.47
N ARG A 39 -6.29 9.25 8.67
CA ARG A 39 -5.19 9.96 8.03
C ARG A 39 -5.11 9.60 6.56
N ARG A 40 -4.74 10.57 5.74
CA ARG A 40 -4.48 10.34 4.32
C ARG A 40 -3.05 9.85 4.10
N PRO A 41 -2.77 9.04 3.06
CA PRO A 41 -1.42 8.57 2.76
C PRO A 41 -0.38 9.69 2.60
N GLU A 42 -0.78 10.86 2.11
CA GLU A 42 0.08 12.04 1.95
C GLU A 42 0.55 12.64 3.29
N GLU A 43 -0.12 12.29 4.39
CA GLU A 43 0.24 12.69 5.75
C GLU A 43 1.22 11.69 6.40
N ALA A 44 1.56 10.59 5.72
CA ALA A 44 2.52 9.62 6.19
C ALA A 44 3.94 10.17 6.08
N ASP A 45 4.51 10.56 7.22
CA ASP A 45 5.92 10.89 7.34
C ASP A 45 6.78 9.65 7.62
N TYR A 46 8.10 9.83 7.63
CA TYR A 46 9.04 8.75 7.89
C TYR A 46 8.86 8.11 9.28
N ALA A 47 8.46 8.87 10.29
CA ALA A 47 8.25 8.35 11.64
C ALA A 47 7.04 7.43 11.70
N LEU A 48 5.96 7.79 11.00
CA LEU A 48 4.76 6.98 10.86
C LEU A 48 5.06 5.69 10.08
N LEU A 49 5.77 5.78 8.96
CA LEU A 49 6.18 4.61 8.17
C LEU A 49 7.04 3.65 9.00
N ARG A 50 7.98 4.19 9.78
CA ARG A 50 8.81 3.40 10.70
C ARG A 50 7.97 2.70 11.76
N LYS A 51 6.98 3.39 12.33
CA LYS A 51 6.06 2.81 13.33
C LYS A 51 5.23 1.69 12.73
N PHE A 52 4.78 1.82 11.48
CA PHE A 52 4.08 0.74 10.77
C PHE A 52 5.00 -0.46 10.54
N ALA A 53 6.22 -0.24 10.01
CA ALA A 53 7.16 -1.32 9.72
C ALA A 53 7.60 -2.10 10.97
N GLN A 54 7.58 -1.49 12.16
CA GLN A 54 7.84 -2.17 13.44
C GLN A 54 6.68 -3.04 13.93
N ARG A 55 5.50 -2.96 13.30
CA ARG A 55 4.28 -3.72 13.64
C ARG A 55 4.06 -4.94 12.74
N LEU A 56 4.78 -5.02 11.62
CA LEU A 56 4.82 -6.17 10.71
C LEU A 56 5.70 -7.28 11.29
#